data_AF-A0A0G1NZ70-F1
#
_entry.id   AF-A0A0G1NZ70-F1
#
_cell.length_a   1.000
_cell.length_b   1.000
_cell.length_c   1.000
_cell.angle_alpha   90.00
_cell.angle_beta   90.00
_cell.angle_gamma   90.00
#
_symmetry.space_group_name_H-M   'P 1'
#
loop_
_entity.id
_entity.type
_entity.pdbx_description
1 polymer ?
#
loop_
_entity_poly.entity_id
_entity_poly.type
_entity_poly.pdbx_seq_one_letter_code
_entity_poly.pdbx_strand_id
1 'polypeptide(L)'
;MGISALIGGIIAHFSFTYLIWLSVVSQIILLWLSYGFIEPHSRTAANPNIFLHLREAIKLFIYNKKLRLLSIASMLGYSISEIKWEFSSAFTATVWPIWAIGISRMLPSFGASLSFYYSGKLIRKFTEVKILLFDSIVGKFASFVAFGIPSVFSPIILSLPSLFYGVGSVAEKTLMQQEFSDHQRATMSSLNSLGGSVGFAIMSMVLGGLADFAGPAQAMLILTVISLPIIYLYWLIFRNEQKLVA
;
A
#
# COMPACT_ATOMS: atom_id res chain seq x y z
N MET A 1 11.75 -0.22 -8.33
CA MET A 1 11.85 0.06 -6.88
C MET A 1 13.07 -0.61 -6.25
N GLY A 2 13.19 -1.94 -6.21
CA GLY A 2 14.32 -2.62 -5.52
C GLY A 2 15.71 -2.28 -6.07
N ILE A 3 15.91 -2.42 -7.38
CA ILE A 3 17.21 -2.13 -8.04
C ILE A 3 17.55 -0.64 -7.94
N SER A 4 16.57 0.24 -8.12
CA SER A 4 16.76 1.69 -8.00
C SER A 4 17.09 2.13 -6.56
N ALA A 5 16.53 1.48 -5.55
CA ALA A 5 16.84 1.76 -4.14
C ALA A 5 18.28 1.34 -3.77
N LEU A 6 18.73 0.18 -4.28
CA LEU A 6 20.10 -0.28 -4.08
C LEU A 6 21.11 0.66 -4.75
N ILE A 7 20.91 0.96 -6.04
CA ILE A 7 21.78 1.86 -6.80
C ILE A 7 21.76 3.27 -6.20
N GLY A 8 20.57 3.77 -5.81
CA GLY A 8 20.42 5.06 -5.15
C GLY A 8 21.16 5.14 -3.81
N GLY A 9 21.12 4.09 -2.99
CA GLY A 9 21.88 4.03 -1.74
C GLY A 9 23.39 4.09 -1.94
N ILE A 10 23.91 3.41 -2.97
CA ILE A 10 25.34 3.43 -3.30
C ILE A 10 25.75 4.82 -3.81
N ILE A 11 24.98 5.43 -4.72
CA ILE A 11 25.31 6.74 -5.29
C ILE A 11 25.22 7.85 -4.23
N ALA A 12 24.23 7.78 -3.33
CA ALA A 12 24.06 8.74 -2.24
C ALA A 12 25.27 8.81 -1.31
N HIS A 13 26.03 7.71 -1.18
CA HIS A 13 27.27 7.70 -0.40
C HIS A 13 28.35 8.60 -1.01
N PHE A 14 28.40 8.70 -2.35
CA PHE A 14 29.40 9.51 -3.05
C PHE A 14 28.97 10.98 -3.16
N SER A 15 27.74 11.25 -3.61
CA SER A 15 27.19 12.60 -3.68
C SER A 15 25.70 12.58 -3.98
N PHE A 16 24.95 13.37 -3.21
CA PHE A 16 23.53 13.60 -3.44
C PHE A 16 23.24 14.29 -4.79
N THR A 17 24.17 15.09 -5.31
CA THR A 17 24.00 15.81 -6.58
C THR A 17 23.88 14.85 -7.76
N TYR A 18 24.69 13.78 -7.80
CA TYR A 18 24.61 12.78 -8.87
C TYR A 18 23.29 12.01 -8.84
N LEU A 19 22.77 11.73 -7.63
CA LEU A 19 21.50 11.05 -7.45
C LEU A 19 20.33 11.87 -8.03
N ILE A 20 20.32 13.18 -7.76
CA ILE A 20 19.29 14.09 -8.27
C ILE A 20 19.37 14.15 -9.80
N TRP A 21 20.55 14.35 -10.38
CA TRP A 21 20.69 14.39 -11.84
C TRP A 21 20.28 13.09 -12.52
N LEU A 22 20.59 11.93 -11.94
CA LEU A 22 20.16 10.64 -12.46
C LEU A 22 18.63 10.52 -12.51
N SER A 23 17.92 11.03 -11.49
CA SER A 23 16.45 11.05 -11.50
C SER A 23 15.88 11.96 -12.59
N VAL A 24 16.47 13.15 -12.79
CA VAL A 24 16.04 14.10 -13.82
C VAL A 24 16.25 13.52 -15.22
N VAL A 25 17.43 12.97 -15.49
CA VAL A 25 17.74 12.34 -16.79
C VAL A 25 16.79 11.19 -17.08
N SER A 26 16.49 10.35 -16.07
CA SER A 26 15.53 9.25 -16.22
C SER A 26 14.13 9.74 -16.58
N GLN A 27 13.66 10.84 -15.98
CA GLN A 27 12.35 11.44 -16.30
C GLN A 27 12.30 12.02 -17.72
N ILE A 28 13.38 12.66 -18.18
CA ILE A 28 13.47 13.17 -19.57
C ILE A 28 13.36 12.02 -20.58
N ILE A 29 14.03 10.90 -20.32
CA ILE A 29 13.96 9.70 -21.17
C ILE A 29 12.52 9.16 -21.21
N LEU A 30 11.84 9.06 -20.06
CA LEU A 30 10.45 8.59 -19.99
C LEU A 30 9.49 9.52 -20.74
N LEU A 31 9.68 10.83 -20.64
CA LEU A 31 8.89 11.81 -21.40
C LEU A 31 9.08 11.59 -22.90
N TRP A 32 10.32 11.39 -23.35
CA TRP A 32 10.61 11.15 -24.76
C TRP A 32 9.96 9.86 -25.27
N LEU A 33 10.04 8.77 -24.49
CA LEU A 33 9.36 7.50 -24.80
C LEU A 33 7.84 7.65 -24.83
N SER A 34 7.25 8.53 -24.00
CA SER A 34 5.81 8.75 -23.94
C SER A 34 5.21 9.23 -25.27
N TYR A 35 5.98 9.99 -26.06
CA TYR A 35 5.54 10.44 -27.39
C TYR A 35 5.47 9.29 -28.41
N GLY A 36 6.07 8.14 -28.13
CA GLY A 36 6.00 6.95 -28.98
C GLY A 36 4.74 6.11 -28.78
N PHE A 37 3.90 6.42 -27.78
CA PHE A 37 2.66 5.65 -27.56
C PHE A 37 1.55 6.08 -28.52
N ILE A 38 0.89 5.10 -29.11
CA ILE A 38 -0.27 5.28 -29.98
C ILE A 38 -1.52 5.15 -29.12
N GLU A 39 -2.36 6.18 -29.09
CA GLU A 39 -3.62 6.17 -28.34
C GLU A 39 -4.64 5.21 -29.00
N PRO A 40 -5.19 4.23 -28.27
CA PRO A 40 -6.22 3.35 -28.81
C PRO A 40 -7.53 4.12 -29.01
N HIS A 41 -8.25 3.83 -30.10
CA HIS A 41 -9.54 4.48 -30.37
C HIS A 41 -10.55 4.23 -29.24
N SER A 42 -11.06 5.32 -28.64
CA SER A 42 -12.13 5.27 -27.64
C SER A 42 -13.44 4.75 -28.27
N ARG A 43 -14.03 3.71 -27.67
CA ARG A 43 -15.26 3.06 -28.17
C ARG A 43 -16.54 3.46 -27.42
N THR A 44 -16.47 4.37 -26.46
CA THR A 44 -17.61 4.71 -25.60
C THR A 44 -18.05 6.16 -25.74
N ALA A 45 -19.35 6.37 -25.98
CA ALA A 45 -19.97 7.68 -25.92
C ALA A 45 -19.83 8.26 -24.50
N ALA A 46 -19.22 9.44 -24.38
CA ALA A 46 -19.13 10.15 -23.12
C ALA A 46 -20.54 10.53 -22.65
N ASN A 47 -20.96 10.00 -21.49
CA ASN A 47 -22.13 10.53 -20.81
C ASN A 47 -21.78 11.93 -20.29
N PRO A 48 -22.55 12.98 -20.62
CA PRO A 48 -22.11 14.36 -20.42
C PRO A 48 -22.16 14.82 -18.95
N ASN A 49 -22.84 14.10 -18.06
CA ASN A 49 -23.11 14.59 -16.70
C ASN A 49 -22.19 13.97 -15.62
N ILE A 50 -21.01 14.57 -15.47
CA ILE A 50 -19.98 14.17 -14.49
C ILE A 50 -20.52 14.17 -13.05
N PHE A 51 -21.34 15.16 -12.68
CA PHE A 51 -21.89 15.29 -11.32
C PHE A 51 -22.87 14.16 -11.00
N LEU A 52 -23.62 13.69 -12.00
CA LEU A 52 -24.51 12.54 -11.85
C LEU A 52 -23.72 11.25 -11.58
N HIS A 53 -22.65 11.01 -12.35
CA HIS A 53 -21.74 9.86 -12.11
C HIS A 53 -21.10 9.90 -10.72
N LEU A 54 -20.69 11.09 -10.26
CA LEU A 54 -20.10 11.25 -8.94
C LEU A 54 -21.12 10.96 -7.82
N ARG A 55 -22.33 11.53 -7.93
CA ARG A 55 -23.40 11.33 -6.94
C ARG A 55 -23.79 9.85 -6.83
N GLU A 56 -23.91 9.17 -7.97
CA GLU A 56 -24.23 7.75 -8.02
C GLU A 56 -23.10 6.89 -7.45
N ALA A 57 -21.84 7.19 -7.76
CA ALA A 57 -20.70 6.51 -7.18
C ALA A 57 -20.68 6.64 -5.65
N ILE A 58 -20.87 7.86 -5.11
CA ILE A 58 -20.96 8.11 -3.66
C ILE A 58 -22.13 7.31 -3.05
N LYS A 59 -23.28 7.30 -3.72
CA LYS A 59 -24.44 6.52 -3.29
C LYS A 59 -24.06 5.03 -3.16
N LEU A 60 -23.38 4.45 -4.14
CA LEU A 60 -22.93 3.06 -4.09
C LEU A 60 -22.02 2.78 -2.88
N PHE A 61 -21.06 3.66 -2.57
CA PHE A 61 -20.22 3.51 -1.36
C PHE A 61 -21.02 3.57 -0.05
N ILE A 62 -22.08 4.37 0.02
CA ILE A 62 -22.86 4.52 1.25
C ILE A 62 -23.78 3.31 1.47
N TYR A 63 -24.45 2.85 0.41
CA TYR A 63 -25.48 1.81 0.49
C TYR A 63 -24.91 0.38 0.41
N ASN A 64 -23.86 0.13 -0.38
CA ASN A 64 -23.23 -1.19 -0.42
C ASN A 64 -22.34 -1.37 0.83
N LYS A 65 -22.84 -2.14 1.80
CA LYS A 65 -22.16 -2.41 3.07
C LYS A 65 -20.79 -3.08 2.88
N LYS A 66 -20.67 -4.03 1.94
CA LYS A 66 -19.42 -4.75 1.68
C LYS A 66 -18.38 -3.79 1.09
N LEU A 67 -18.78 -3.04 0.06
CA LEU A 67 -17.93 -2.03 -0.53
C LEU A 67 -17.47 -0.99 0.50
N ARG A 68 -18.39 -0.46 1.31
CA ARG A 68 -18.07 0.53 2.35
C ARG A 68 -17.01 0.03 3.33
N LEU A 69 -17.18 -1.19 3.84
CA LEU A 69 -16.23 -1.78 4.78
C LEU A 69 -14.87 -1.99 4.12
N LEU A 70 -14.86 -2.45 2.86
CA LEU A 70 -13.65 -2.73 2.12
C LEU A 70 -12.91 -1.44 1.74
N SER A 71 -13.64 -0.36 1.43
CA SER A 71 -13.07 0.97 1.20
C SER A 71 -12.50 1.60 2.46
N ILE A 72 -13.17 1.48 3.60
CA ILE A 72 -12.61 1.97 4.86
C ILE A 72 -11.34 1.20 5.21
N ALA A 73 -11.36 -0.13 5.05
CA ALA A 73 -10.18 -0.97 5.30
C ALA A 73 -9.02 -0.64 4.36
N SER A 74 -9.30 -0.45 3.07
CA SER A 74 -8.28 -0.09 2.06
C SER A 74 -7.71 1.30 2.28
N MET A 75 -8.56 2.30 2.56
CA MET A 75 -8.10 3.66 2.85
C MET A 75 -7.19 3.68 4.08
N LEU A 76 -7.64 3.10 5.21
CA LEU A 76 -6.82 3.02 6.42
C LEU A 76 -5.56 2.19 6.22
N GLY A 77 -5.67 1.07 5.51
CA GLY A 77 -4.56 0.18 5.17
C GLY A 77 -3.49 0.89 4.36
N TYR A 78 -3.90 1.57 3.28
CA TYR A 78 -3.02 2.37 2.44
C TYR A 78 -2.38 3.50 3.23
N SER A 79 -3.18 4.33 3.91
CA SER A 79 -2.66 5.47 4.67
C SER A 79 -1.59 5.05 5.68
N ILE A 80 -1.86 4.03 6.50
CA ILE A 80 -0.91 3.59 7.53
C ILE A 80 0.30 2.89 6.92
N SER A 81 0.10 2.01 5.94
CA SER A 81 1.19 1.21 5.36
C SER A 81 2.15 2.07 4.55
N GLU A 82 1.64 3.05 3.79
CA GLU A 82 2.46 3.97 2.99
C GLU A 82 3.32 4.86 3.89
N ILE A 83 2.76 5.38 4.98
CA ILE A 83 3.54 6.20 5.92
C ILE A 83 4.60 5.35 6.61
N LYS A 84 4.24 4.13 7.05
CA LYS A 84 5.22 3.19 7.61
C LYS A 84 6.34 2.89 6.62
N TRP A 85 6.02 2.74 5.34
CA TRP A 85 6.99 2.52 4.29
C TRP A 85 7.95 3.69 4.16
N GLU A 86 7.44 4.91 4.09
CA GLU A 86 8.29 6.10 3.98
C GLU A 86 9.14 6.32 5.23
N PHE A 87 8.56 6.15 6.41
CA PHE A 87 9.22 6.34 7.69
C PHE A 87 10.16 5.18 8.10
N SER A 88 10.08 4.03 7.39
CA SER A 88 10.90 2.85 7.67
C SER A 88 12.42 3.12 7.62
N SER A 89 12.85 4.07 6.79
CA SER A 89 14.27 4.46 6.69
C SER A 89 14.76 5.13 7.97
N ALA A 90 13.92 5.99 8.57
CA ALA A 90 14.26 6.68 9.82
C ALA A 90 14.38 5.67 10.97
N PHE A 91 13.46 4.70 11.05
CA PHE A 91 13.59 3.59 11.99
C PHE A 91 14.84 2.75 11.72
N THR A 92 15.10 2.36 10.47
CA THR A 92 16.26 1.52 10.11
C THR A 92 17.57 2.19 10.49
N ALA A 93 17.69 3.51 10.33
CA ALA A 93 18.88 4.26 10.73
C ALA A 93 19.18 4.21 12.24
N THR A 94 18.21 3.85 13.08
CA THR A 94 18.44 3.66 14.53
C THR A 94 19.09 2.31 14.87
N VAL A 95 18.96 1.31 14.00
CA VAL A 95 19.42 -0.07 14.27
C VAL A 95 20.50 -0.55 13.30
N TRP A 96 20.56 0.03 12.10
CA TRP A 96 21.49 -0.33 11.03
C TRP A 96 22.33 0.86 10.57
N PRO A 97 23.56 0.63 10.10
CA PRO A 97 24.38 1.68 9.51
C PRO A 97 23.78 2.18 8.19
N ILE A 98 24.10 3.43 7.83
CA ILE A 98 23.49 4.15 6.69
C ILE A 98 23.60 3.36 5.37
N TRP A 99 24.72 2.68 5.13
CA TRP A 99 24.93 1.90 3.91
C TRP A 99 23.94 0.73 3.76
N ALA A 100 23.43 0.20 4.86
CA ALA A 100 22.53 -0.96 4.87
C ALA A 100 21.04 -0.57 4.70
N ILE A 101 20.70 0.72 4.75
CA ILE A 101 19.32 1.22 4.55
C ILE A 101 18.81 0.87 3.14
N GLY A 102 19.68 0.89 2.12
CA GLY A 102 19.32 0.46 0.76
C GLY A 102 18.89 -1.01 0.71
N ILE A 103 19.53 -1.88 1.50
CA ILE A 103 19.22 -3.31 1.58
C ILE A 103 17.84 -3.52 2.22
N SER A 104 17.53 -2.77 3.29
CA SER A 104 16.22 -2.87 3.96
C SER A 104 15.06 -2.43 3.07
N ARG A 105 15.28 -1.55 2.08
CA ARG A 105 14.27 -1.21 1.06
C ARG A 105 14.23 -2.19 -0.12
N MET A 106 15.36 -2.81 -0.46
CA MET A 106 15.45 -3.78 -1.54
C MET A 106 14.72 -5.08 -1.20
N LEU A 107 14.93 -5.63 0.01
CA LEU A 107 14.37 -6.92 0.43
C LEU A 107 12.83 -6.96 0.31
N PRO A 108 12.08 -5.98 0.85
CA PRO A 108 10.64 -5.97 0.69
C PRO A 108 10.22 -5.87 -0.78
N SER A 109 10.92 -5.06 -1.59
CA SER A 109 10.61 -4.89 -3.03
C SER A 109 10.74 -6.20 -3.81
N PHE A 110 11.77 -7.01 -3.49
CA PHE A 110 11.96 -8.32 -4.10
C PHE A 110 10.84 -9.29 -3.70
N GLY A 111 10.53 -9.36 -2.40
CA GLY A 111 9.44 -10.20 -1.90
C GLY A 111 8.08 -9.82 -2.51
N ALA A 112 7.80 -8.52 -2.63
CA ALA A 112 6.58 -8.02 -3.26
C ALA A 112 6.51 -8.40 -4.76
N SER A 113 7.62 -8.31 -5.50
CA SER A 113 7.68 -8.72 -6.90
C SER A 113 7.33 -10.21 -7.07
N LEU A 114 7.93 -11.07 -6.24
CA LEU A 114 7.63 -12.51 -6.24
C LEU A 114 6.17 -12.78 -5.88
N SER A 115 5.67 -12.06 -4.88
CA SER A 115 4.28 -12.12 -4.43
C SER A 115 3.29 -11.76 -5.55
N PHE A 116 3.55 -10.70 -6.31
CA PHE A 116 2.72 -10.32 -7.46
C PHE A 116 2.70 -11.40 -8.54
N TYR A 117 3.84 -12.01 -8.85
CA TYR A 117 3.93 -13.09 -9.84
C TYR A 117 3.06 -14.30 -9.47
N TYR A 118 3.03 -14.67 -8.19
CA TYR A 118 2.24 -15.82 -7.70
C TYR A 118 0.80 -15.50 -7.28
N SER A 119 0.41 -14.22 -7.28
CA SER A 119 -0.90 -13.75 -6.80
C SER A 119 -2.08 -14.54 -7.37
N GLY A 120 -2.15 -14.70 -8.70
CA GLY A 120 -3.25 -15.39 -9.36
C GLY A 120 -3.40 -16.87 -8.95
N LYS A 121 -2.29 -17.59 -8.72
CA LYS A 121 -2.34 -18.98 -8.26
C LYS A 121 -2.80 -19.08 -6.81
N LEU A 122 -2.34 -18.17 -5.95
CA LEU A 122 -2.67 -18.17 -4.53
C LEU A 122 -4.11 -17.72 -4.27
N ILE A 123 -4.59 -16.68 -4.97
CA ILE A 123 -5.98 -16.21 -4.87
C ILE A 123 -6.97 -17.32 -5.25
N ARG A 124 -6.70 -18.04 -6.36
CA ARG A 124 -7.53 -19.19 -6.76
C ARG A 124 -7.59 -20.31 -5.72
N LYS A 125 -6.55 -20.47 -4.90
CA LYS A 125 -6.48 -21.53 -3.88
C LYS A 125 -7.08 -21.12 -2.54
N PHE A 126 -6.90 -19.88 -2.12
CA PHE A 126 -7.22 -19.43 -0.75
C PHE A 126 -8.37 -18.43 -0.65
N THR A 127 -8.92 -17.93 -1.77
CA THR A 127 -9.93 -16.86 -1.81
C THR A 127 -9.37 -15.52 -1.32
N GLU A 128 -9.85 -14.43 -1.93
CA GLU A 128 -9.38 -13.07 -1.74
C GLU A 128 -9.47 -12.63 -0.27
N VAL A 129 -10.60 -12.87 0.40
CA VAL A 129 -10.82 -12.37 1.77
C VAL A 129 -9.94 -13.07 2.80
N LYS A 130 -9.66 -14.37 2.66
CA LYS A 130 -8.76 -15.08 3.59
C LYS A 130 -7.33 -14.58 3.45
N ILE A 131 -6.91 -14.27 2.23
CA ILE A 131 -5.59 -13.70 1.95
C ILE A 131 -5.44 -12.35 2.62
N LEU A 132 -6.43 -11.45 2.49
CA LEU A 132 -6.39 -10.13 3.13
C LEU A 132 -6.31 -10.22 4.66
N LEU A 133 -7.09 -11.12 5.26
CA LEU A 133 -7.06 -11.32 6.71
C LEU A 133 -5.69 -11.85 7.16
N PHE A 134 -5.16 -12.85 6.45
CA PHE A 134 -3.86 -13.44 6.76
C PHE A 134 -2.72 -12.43 6.60
N ASP A 135 -2.65 -11.73 5.47
CA ASP A 135 -1.66 -10.69 5.19
C ASP A 135 -1.68 -9.58 6.25
N SER A 136 -2.88 -9.11 6.62
CA SER A 136 -3.07 -8.09 7.66
C SER A 136 -2.57 -8.55 9.04
N ILE A 137 -2.82 -9.80 9.43
CA ILE A 137 -2.38 -10.36 10.71
C ILE A 137 -0.86 -10.54 10.73
N VAL A 138 -0.30 -11.19 9.71
CA VAL A 138 1.15 -11.45 9.61
C VAL A 138 1.94 -10.14 9.59
N GLY A 139 1.50 -9.16 8.80
CA GLY A 139 2.15 -7.85 8.71
C GLY A 139 2.15 -7.09 10.03
N LYS A 140 1.04 -7.10 10.77
CA LYS A 140 0.93 -6.42 12.07
C LYS A 140 1.70 -7.15 13.16
N PHE A 141 1.69 -8.48 13.17
CA PHE A 141 2.50 -9.27 14.09
C PHE A 141 3.99 -9.01 13.89
N ALA A 142 4.48 -9.07 12.64
CA ALA A 142 5.86 -8.75 12.31
C ALA A 142 6.24 -7.32 12.71
N SER A 143 5.36 -6.35 12.43
CA SER A 143 5.54 -4.95 12.85
C SER A 143 5.64 -4.81 14.37
N PHE A 144 4.73 -5.46 15.11
CA PHE A 144 4.68 -5.40 16.56
C PHE A 144 5.96 -5.94 17.20
N VAL A 145 6.45 -7.09 16.72
CA VAL A 145 7.71 -7.69 17.18
C VAL A 145 8.90 -6.77 16.83
N ALA A 146 8.99 -6.31 15.59
CA ALA A 146 10.13 -5.53 15.11
C ALA A 146 10.27 -4.16 15.78
N PHE A 147 9.15 -3.48 16.05
CA PHE A 147 9.14 -2.16 16.68
C PHE A 147 9.09 -2.24 18.22
N GLY A 148 8.51 -3.30 18.78
CA GLY A 148 8.46 -3.51 20.23
C GLY A 148 9.81 -3.87 20.84
N ILE A 149 10.64 -4.61 20.09
CA ILE A 149 12.01 -4.96 20.49
C ILE A 149 12.96 -4.58 19.33
N PRO A 150 13.31 -3.29 19.19
CA PRO A 150 14.20 -2.84 18.12
C PRO A 150 15.56 -3.53 18.21
N SER A 151 15.94 -4.24 17.16
CA SER A 151 17.20 -4.97 17.07
C SER A 151 17.75 -4.93 15.65
N VAL A 152 18.98 -5.41 15.47
CA VAL A 152 19.60 -5.58 14.15
C VAL A 152 18.76 -6.49 13.24
N PHE A 153 17.89 -7.35 13.77
CA PHE A 153 17.02 -8.20 12.96
C PHE A 153 15.69 -7.52 12.57
N SER A 154 15.32 -6.39 13.19
CA SER A 154 14.03 -5.73 12.95
C SER A 154 13.78 -5.39 11.47
N PRO A 155 14.73 -4.83 10.70
CA PRO A 155 14.52 -4.56 9.27
C PRO A 155 14.25 -5.83 8.44
N ILE A 156 14.85 -6.96 8.82
CA ILE A 156 14.63 -8.25 8.16
C ILE A 156 13.22 -8.76 8.47
N ILE A 157 12.80 -8.70 9.74
CA ILE A 157 11.45 -9.10 10.16
C ILE A 157 10.39 -8.28 9.43
N LEU A 158 10.59 -6.96 9.29
CA LEU A 158 9.70 -6.06 8.56
C LEU A 158 9.63 -6.36 7.05
N SER A 159 10.62 -7.06 6.50
CA SER A 159 10.62 -7.45 5.09
C SER A 159 9.79 -8.72 4.82
N LEU A 160 9.63 -9.61 5.80
CA LEU A 160 8.93 -10.89 5.61
C LEU A 160 7.48 -10.75 5.11
N PRO A 161 6.67 -9.81 5.63
CA PRO A 161 5.31 -9.62 5.13
C PRO A 161 5.24 -9.25 3.65
N SER A 162 6.31 -8.72 3.05
CA SER A 162 6.28 -8.34 1.64
C SER A 162 6.09 -9.52 0.69
N LEU A 163 6.41 -10.75 1.14
CA LEU A 163 6.12 -11.99 0.41
C LEU A 163 4.61 -12.21 0.20
N PHE A 164 3.77 -11.58 1.01
CA PHE A 164 2.31 -11.66 0.93
C PHE A 164 1.66 -10.38 0.40
N TYR A 165 2.37 -9.24 0.49
CA TYR A 165 1.89 -7.93 0.03
C TYR A 165 1.32 -7.91 -1.38
N GLY A 166 2.01 -8.54 -2.35
CA GLY A 166 1.55 -8.57 -3.74
C GLY A 166 0.24 -9.34 -3.91
N VAL A 167 0.12 -10.49 -3.25
CA VAL A 167 -1.14 -11.27 -3.25
C VAL A 167 -2.27 -10.50 -2.56
N GLY A 168 -1.99 -9.87 -1.40
CA GLY A 168 -2.94 -9.04 -0.68
C GLY A 168 -3.45 -7.87 -1.53
N SER A 169 -2.53 -7.14 -2.19
CA SER A 169 -2.88 -6.01 -3.06
C SER A 169 -3.77 -6.43 -4.23
N VAL A 170 -3.51 -7.57 -4.86
CA VAL A 170 -4.34 -8.07 -5.97
C VAL A 170 -5.69 -8.54 -5.44
N ALA A 171 -5.73 -9.25 -4.31
CA ALA A 171 -6.99 -9.70 -3.68
C ALA A 171 -7.90 -8.52 -3.32
N GLU A 172 -7.35 -7.47 -2.73
CA GLU A 172 -8.06 -6.25 -2.36
C GLU A 172 -8.66 -5.57 -3.60
N LYS A 173 -7.84 -5.36 -4.63
CA LYS A 173 -8.29 -4.75 -5.89
C LYS A 173 -9.37 -5.60 -6.57
N THR A 174 -9.21 -6.91 -6.60
CA THR A 174 -10.21 -7.81 -7.19
C THR A 174 -11.55 -7.69 -6.45
N LEU A 175 -11.55 -7.72 -5.11
CA LEU A 175 -12.77 -7.56 -4.33
C LEU A 175 -13.42 -6.18 -4.51
N MET A 176 -12.64 -5.10 -4.56
CA MET A 176 -13.17 -3.76 -4.86
C MET A 176 -13.85 -3.72 -6.21
N GLN A 177 -13.18 -4.24 -7.24
CA GLN A 177 -13.65 -4.19 -8.62
C GLN A 177 -14.91 -5.04 -8.83
N GLN A 178 -15.09 -6.13 -8.08
CA GLN A 178 -16.32 -6.92 -8.08
C GLN A 178 -17.53 -6.15 -7.53
N GLU A 179 -17.31 -5.18 -6.64
CA GLU A 179 -18.37 -4.38 -6.02
C GLU A 179 -18.59 -3.02 -6.73
N PHE A 180 -17.72 -2.66 -7.67
CA PHE A 180 -17.84 -1.45 -8.46
C PHE A 180 -18.86 -1.62 -9.58
N SER A 181 -19.59 -0.54 -9.90
CA SER A 181 -20.44 -0.53 -11.08
C SER A 181 -19.59 -0.38 -12.35
N ASP A 182 -20.00 -1.04 -13.43
CA ASP A 182 -19.26 -0.98 -14.70
C ASP A 182 -19.16 0.44 -15.26
N HIS A 183 -20.20 1.24 -15.08
CA HIS A 183 -20.26 2.62 -15.58
C HIS A 183 -19.42 3.62 -14.78
N GLN A 184 -19.12 3.35 -13.50
CA GLN A 184 -18.43 4.32 -12.61
C GLN A 184 -17.16 3.76 -11.99
N ARG A 185 -16.67 2.63 -12.50
CA ARG A 185 -15.49 1.92 -11.99
C ARG A 185 -14.28 2.83 -11.78
N ALA A 186 -13.99 3.71 -12.74
CA ALA A 186 -12.90 4.68 -12.64
C ALA A 186 -13.16 5.73 -11.55
N THR A 187 -14.36 6.32 -11.52
CA THR A 187 -14.77 7.31 -10.50
C THR A 187 -14.72 6.71 -9.09
N MET A 188 -15.19 5.47 -8.93
CA MET A 188 -15.18 4.77 -7.65
C MET A 188 -13.75 4.47 -7.19
N SER A 189 -12.88 4.04 -8.10
CA SER A 189 -11.45 3.87 -7.79
C SER A 189 -10.81 5.18 -7.34
N SER A 190 -11.12 6.29 -8.00
CA SER A 190 -10.61 7.63 -7.65
C SER A 190 -11.13 8.14 -6.30
N LEU A 191 -12.40 7.86 -5.97
CA LEU A 191 -12.93 8.18 -4.63
C LEU A 191 -12.20 7.40 -3.54
N ASN A 192 -11.90 6.13 -3.81
CA ASN A 192 -11.16 5.32 -2.85
C ASN A 192 -9.72 5.82 -2.65
N SER A 193 -9.01 6.13 -3.74
CA SER A 193 -7.65 6.69 -3.66
C SER A 193 -7.64 8.05 -2.98
N LEU A 194 -8.61 8.93 -3.27
CA LEU A 194 -8.75 10.21 -2.59
C LEU A 194 -8.88 10.03 -1.07
N GLY A 195 -9.74 9.13 -0.62
CA GLY A 195 -9.87 8.82 0.81
C GLY A 195 -8.58 8.32 1.44
N GLY A 196 -7.86 7.44 0.73
CA GLY A 196 -6.53 6.96 1.15
C GLY A 196 -5.48 8.08 1.23
N SER A 197 -5.47 9.02 0.28
CA SER A 197 -4.56 10.16 0.27
C SER A 197 -4.88 11.17 1.39
N VAL A 198 -6.15 11.43 1.67
CA VAL A 198 -6.56 12.27 2.81
C VAL A 198 -6.15 11.60 4.13
N GLY A 199 -6.40 10.30 4.27
CA GLY A 199 -5.95 9.54 5.44
C GLY A 199 -4.43 9.54 5.58
N PHE A 200 -3.69 9.45 4.47
CA PHE A 200 -2.23 9.53 4.46
C PHE A 200 -1.75 10.90 4.97
N ALA A 201 -2.35 11.99 4.50
CA ALA A 201 -1.97 13.34 4.95
C ALA A 201 -2.19 13.51 6.47
N ILE A 202 -3.35 13.10 6.98
CA ILE A 202 -3.67 13.19 8.41
C ILE A 202 -2.71 12.33 9.24
N MET A 203 -2.55 11.07 8.86
CA MET A 203 -1.72 10.14 9.61
C MET A 203 -0.22 10.50 9.54
N SER A 204 0.22 11.19 8.49
CA SER A 204 1.62 11.66 8.38
C SER A 204 1.93 12.72 9.44
N MET A 205 0.99 13.64 9.68
CA MET A 205 1.11 14.63 10.76
C MET A 205 1.13 13.96 12.13
N VAL A 206 0.25 12.97 12.33
CA VAL A 206 0.21 12.19 13.59
C VAL A 206 1.53 11.46 13.81
N LEU A 207 2.07 10.78 12.78
CA LEU A 207 3.34 10.07 12.93
C LEU A 207 4.51 11.02 13.20
N GLY A 208 4.59 12.15 12.48
CA GLY A 208 5.63 13.15 12.71
C GLY A 208 5.64 13.64 14.16
N GLY A 209 4.48 14.04 14.68
CA GLY A 209 4.36 14.47 16.08
C GLY A 209 4.71 13.36 17.09
N LEU A 210 4.32 12.10 16.82
CA LEU A 210 4.70 10.96 17.66
C LEU A 210 6.21 10.69 17.63
N ALA A 211 6.83 10.83 16.45
CA ALA A 211 8.26 10.60 16.27
C ALA A 211 9.10 11.65 16.98
N ASP A 212 8.68 12.92 16.94
CA ASP A 212 9.36 14.01 17.63
C ASP A 212 9.33 13.84 19.16
N PHE A 213 8.22 13.33 19.70
CA PHE A 213 8.04 13.13 21.14
C PHE A 213 8.65 11.83 21.68
N ALA A 214 8.37 10.70 21.03
CA ALA A 214 8.68 9.37 21.55
C ALA A 214 9.84 8.68 20.82
N GLY A 215 10.27 9.20 19.67
CA GLY A 215 11.27 8.59 18.80
C GLY A 215 10.69 7.64 17.74
N PRO A 216 11.49 7.25 16.74
CA PRO A 216 10.99 6.52 15.57
C PRO A 216 10.37 5.14 15.86
N ALA A 217 10.96 4.37 16.78
CA ALA A 217 10.52 3.01 17.07
C ALA A 217 9.15 2.99 17.78
N GLN A 218 9.01 3.81 18.83
CA GLN A 218 7.78 3.95 19.60
C GLN A 218 6.65 4.51 18.73
N ALA A 219 6.93 5.49 17.89
CA ALA A 219 5.95 6.05 16.96
C ALA A 219 5.41 4.98 15.99
N MET A 220 6.29 4.15 15.42
CA MET A 220 5.91 3.04 14.53
C MET A 220 5.15 1.92 15.27
N LEU A 221 5.48 1.67 16.54
CA LEU A 221 4.74 0.72 17.38
C LEU A 221 3.32 1.22 17.68
N ILE A 222 3.16 2.47 18.09
CA ILE A 222 1.86 3.11 18.32
C ILE A 222 1.02 3.07 17.03
N LEU A 223 1.63 3.42 15.90
CA LEU A 223 0.96 3.35 14.60
C LEU A 223 0.53 1.91 14.23
N THR A 224 1.27 0.90 14.67
CA THR A 224 0.88 -0.51 14.53
C THR A 224 -0.34 -0.84 15.36
N VAL A 225 -0.43 -0.34 16.59
CA VAL A 225 -1.63 -0.50 17.45
C VAL A 225 -2.85 0.19 16.83
N ILE A 226 -2.69 1.42 16.34
CA ILE A 226 -3.75 2.18 15.62
C ILE A 226 -4.27 1.40 14.40
N SER A 227 -3.43 0.58 13.78
CA SER A 227 -3.79 -0.21 12.60
C SER A 227 -4.59 -1.49 12.90
N LEU A 228 -4.66 -1.94 14.17
CA LEU A 228 -5.36 -3.18 14.55
C LEU A 228 -6.84 -3.26 14.11
N PRO A 229 -7.64 -2.18 14.14
CA PRO A 229 -9.02 -2.20 13.67
C PRO A 229 -9.19 -2.69 12.22
N ILE A 230 -8.16 -2.58 11.38
CA ILE A 230 -8.19 -3.10 10.01
C ILE A 230 -8.40 -4.61 9.97
N ILE A 231 -7.81 -5.37 10.91
CA ILE A 231 -8.03 -6.82 11.03
C ILE A 231 -9.51 -7.09 11.29
N TYR A 232 -10.11 -6.32 12.19
CA TYR A 232 -11.53 -6.46 12.52
C TYR A 232 -12.43 -6.16 11.31
N LEU A 233 -12.11 -5.14 10.51
CA LEU A 233 -12.85 -4.83 9.28
C LEU A 233 -12.78 -5.99 8.27
N TYR A 234 -11.59 -6.56 8.03
CA TYR A 234 -11.46 -7.74 7.16
C TYR A 234 -12.17 -8.97 7.71
N TRP A 235 -12.15 -9.17 9.04
CA TRP A 235 -12.91 -10.23 9.67
C TRP A 235 -14.43 -10.08 9.51
N LEU A 236 -14.95 -8.85 9.59
CA LEU A 236 -16.37 -8.58 9.33
C LEU A 236 -16.76 -8.91 7.88
N ILE A 237 -15.89 -8.58 6.92
CA ILE A 237 -16.11 -8.93 5.51
C ILE A 237 -16.10 -10.46 5.34
N PHE A 238 -15.11 -11.14 5.93
CA PHE A 238 -15.01 -12.60 5.91
C PHE A 238 -16.23 -13.30 6.48
N ARG A 239 -16.71 -12.85 7.64
CA ARG A 239 -17.88 -13.43 8.31
C ARG A 239 -19.15 -13.26 7.45
N ASN A 240 -19.29 -12.16 6.74
CA ASN A 240 -20.45 -11.94 5.88
C ASN A 240 -20.44 -12.86 4.66
N GLU A 241 -19.26 -13.15 4.07
CA GLU A 241 -19.17 -14.10 2.96
C GLU A 241 -19.49 -15.53 3.39
N GLN A 242 -19.00 -15.97 4.55
CA GLN A 242 -19.34 -17.31 5.06
C GLN A 242 -20.83 -17.50 5.28
N LYS A 243 -21.54 -16.46 5.72
CA LYS A 243 -23.00 -16.49 5.88
C LYS A 243 -23.78 -16.55 4.56
N LEU A 244 -23.17 -16.18 3.44
CA LEU A 244 -23.81 -16.26 2.12
C LEU A 244 -23.60 -17.63 1.46
N VAL A 245 -22.60 -18.40 1.92
CA VAL A 245 -22.24 -19.72 1.38
C VAL A 245 -22.82 -20.88 2.21
N ALA A 246 -23.15 -20.63 3.48
CA ALA A 246 -23.82 -21.58 4.39
C ALA A 246 -25.34 -21.50 4.27
#